data_AF-A0A0U4BTX4-F1
#
_entry.id   AF-A0A0U4BTX4-F1
#
_cell.length_a   1.000
_cell.length_b   1.000
_cell.length_c   1.000
_cell.angle_alpha   90.00
_cell.angle_beta   90.00
_cell.angle_gamma   90.00
#
_symmetry.space_group_name_H-M   'P 1'
#
loop_
_entity.id
_entity.type
_entity.pdbx_description
1 polymer ?
#
loop_
_entity_poly.entity_id
_entity_poly.type
_entity_poly.pdbx_seq_one_letter_code
_entity_poly.pdbx_strand_id
1 'polypeptide(L)'
;MLADIGLGLTRAQALAAPKIFQLNHRIGQREVVKLLVLILRAFVDSLRVKEKPDAADLITLADDLARTYTHDSVKDIILALKEARTGGHNFYQALDVSTLYKLIADYFEQKACFLENRHLDQKANGASTQAADVKLLGDAAPRMLEHVAQQIPADHPNAEGLRQKLTITNQKARRGLITPEQAAQQRAEARAATQRKARPDWKASPEAQQQIDKRHRQENRKIMERYRSPNL
;
A
#
# COMPACT_ATOMS: atom_id res chain seq x y z
N MET A 1 -8.53 32.82 -19.98
CA MET A 1 -9.33 32.25 -18.87
C MET A 1 -10.27 31.13 -19.31
N LEU A 2 -11.32 31.35 -20.12
CA LEU A 2 -12.23 30.26 -20.55
C LEU A 2 -11.56 29.22 -21.47
N ALA A 3 -10.71 29.66 -22.41
CA ALA A 3 -10.00 28.77 -23.32
C ALA A 3 -8.97 27.86 -22.62
N ASP A 4 -8.33 28.37 -21.56
CA ASP A 4 -7.30 27.64 -20.80
C ASP A 4 -7.91 26.50 -19.97
N ILE A 5 -9.17 26.64 -19.55
CA ILE A 5 -9.88 25.61 -18.79
C ILE A 5 -10.16 24.37 -19.67
N GLY A 6 -10.28 24.53 -20.99
CA GLY A 6 -10.64 23.46 -21.93
C GLY A 6 -9.48 22.66 -22.55
N LEU A 7 -8.24 23.14 -22.45
CA LEU A 7 -7.07 22.52 -23.07
C LEU A 7 -6.61 21.27 -22.28
N GLY A 8 -6.46 20.14 -22.98
CA GLY A 8 -5.95 18.89 -22.40
C GLY A 8 -6.93 18.13 -21.50
N LEU A 9 -8.23 18.49 -21.48
CA LEU A 9 -9.22 17.89 -20.60
C LEU A 9 -9.33 16.36 -20.79
N THR A 10 -8.94 15.61 -19.78
CA THR A 10 -9.04 14.14 -19.71
C THR A 10 -9.64 13.73 -18.36
N ARG A 11 -10.19 12.51 -18.29
CA ARG A 11 -10.72 11.94 -17.04
C ARG A 11 -9.68 11.95 -15.92
N ALA A 12 -8.40 11.69 -16.23
CA ALA A 12 -7.31 11.75 -15.25
C ALA A 12 -7.08 13.15 -14.67
N GLN A 13 -7.12 14.19 -15.52
CA GLN A 13 -6.99 15.57 -15.05
C GLN A 13 -8.20 16.05 -14.26
N ALA A 14 -9.41 15.60 -14.61
CA ALA A 14 -10.62 15.91 -13.85
C ALA A 14 -10.59 15.24 -12.46
N LEU A 15 -10.07 14.01 -12.36
CA LEU A 15 -9.85 13.34 -11.07
C LEU A 15 -8.91 14.11 -10.15
N ALA A 16 -7.82 14.67 -10.68
CA ALA A 16 -6.84 15.43 -9.92
C ALA A 16 -7.26 16.89 -9.65
N ALA A 17 -8.32 17.39 -10.30
CA ALA A 17 -8.77 18.76 -10.13
C ALA A 17 -9.46 18.98 -8.77
N PRO A 18 -9.44 20.23 -8.24
CA PRO A 18 -10.14 20.58 -7.02
C PRO A 18 -11.63 20.25 -7.10
N LYS A 19 -12.17 19.62 -6.05
CA LYS A 19 -13.59 19.26 -5.97
C LYS A 19 -14.44 20.47 -5.64
N ILE A 20 -15.73 20.41 -5.98
CA ILE A 20 -16.68 21.50 -5.74
C ILE A 20 -16.71 21.89 -4.26
N PHE A 21 -16.70 20.94 -3.33
CA PHE A 21 -16.63 21.26 -1.89
C PHE A 21 -15.35 22.01 -1.49
N GLN A 22 -14.22 21.69 -2.12
CA GLN A 22 -12.94 22.37 -1.87
C GLN A 22 -12.96 23.79 -2.44
N LEU A 23 -13.58 23.97 -3.60
CA LEU A 23 -13.77 25.29 -4.19
C LEU A 23 -14.74 26.13 -3.35
N ASN A 24 -15.83 25.55 -2.86
CA ASN A 24 -16.77 26.22 -1.96
C ASN A 24 -16.06 26.76 -0.71
N HIS A 25 -15.10 26.01 -0.16
CA HIS A 25 -14.31 26.48 0.99
C HIS A 25 -13.31 27.60 0.63
N ARG A 26 -12.72 27.58 -0.57
CA ARG A 26 -11.68 28.54 -0.98
C ARG A 26 -12.23 29.87 -1.50
N ILE A 27 -13.27 29.83 -2.33
CA ILE A 27 -13.80 31.02 -3.04
C ILE A 27 -15.26 31.30 -2.72
N GLY A 28 -15.91 30.45 -1.92
CA GLY A 28 -17.31 30.60 -1.54
C GLY A 28 -18.28 29.97 -2.54
N GLN A 29 -19.39 29.43 -2.02
CA GLN A 29 -20.42 28.76 -2.83
C GLN A 29 -20.99 29.66 -3.92
N ARG A 30 -21.20 30.94 -3.64
CA ARG A 30 -21.75 31.90 -4.60
C ARG A 30 -20.86 32.05 -5.85
N GLU A 31 -19.54 32.06 -5.68
CA GLU A 31 -18.62 32.17 -6.82
C GLU A 31 -18.55 30.86 -7.60
N VAL A 32 -18.64 29.71 -6.92
CA VAL A 32 -18.74 28.41 -7.59
C VAL A 32 -20.00 28.31 -8.45
N VAL A 33 -21.16 28.72 -7.93
CA VAL A 33 -22.40 28.74 -8.71
C VAL A 33 -22.27 29.65 -9.93
N LYS A 34 -21.73 30.86 -9.80
CA LYS A 34 -21.49 31.76 -10.95
C LYS A 34 -20.60 31.11 -12.02
N LEU A 35 -19.54 30.42 -11.59
CA LEU A 35 -18.65 29.70 -12.49
C LEU A 35 -19.39 28.60 -13.26
N LEU A 36 -20.22 27.81 -12.56
CA LEU A 36 -21.04 26.75 -13.16
C LEU A 36 -22.07 27.33 -14.13
N VAL A 37 -22.76 28.41 -13.78
CA VAL A 37 -23.69 29.11 -14.69
C VAL A 37 -22.97 29.54 -15.96
N LEU A 38 -21.78 30.12 -15.84
CA LEU A 38 -21.00 30.59 -16.99
C LEU A 38 -20.55 29.41 -17.88
N ILE A 39 -20.20 28.27 -17.30
CA ILE A 39 -19.86 27.04 -18.04
C ILE A 39 -21.08 26.49 -18.78
N LEU A 40 -22.22 26.36 -18.09
CA LEU A 40 -23.47 25.88 -18.68
C LEU A 40 -23.92 26.81 -19.80
N ARG A 41 -23.84 28.13 -19.59
CA ARG A 41 -24.20 29.11 -20.60
C ARG A 41 -23.30 29.00 -21.83
N ALA A 42 -21.99 28.92 -21.63
CA ALA A 42 -21.04 28.73 -22.74
C ALA A 42 -21.34 27.45 -23.53
N PHE A 43 -21.75 26.38 -22.86
CA PHE A 43 -22.16 25.14 -23.52
C PHE A 43 -23.45 25.32 -24.34
N VAL A 44 -24.51 25.86 -23.74
CA VAL A 44 -25.80 26.12 -24.41
C VAL A 44 -25.63 27.04 -25.62
N ASP A 45 -24.81 28.08 -25.49
CA ASP A 45 -24.51 29.01 -26.57
C ASP A 45 -23.72 28.36 -27.70
N SER A 46 -22.92 27.34 -27.39
CA SER A 46 -22.17 26.57 -28.36
C SER A 46 -23.05 25.61 -29.19
N LEU A 47 -24.28 25.34 -28.74
CA LEU A 47 -25.26 24.51 -29.44
C LEU A 47 -26.15 25.36 -30.36
N ARG A 48 -26.45 24.85 -31.55
CA ARG A 48 -27.34 25.49 -32.54
C ARG A 48 -28.79 25.04 -32.36
N VAL A 49 -29.34 25.27 -31.16
CA VAL A 49 -30.72 24.88 -30.80
C VAL A 49 -31.62 26.11 -30.78
N LYS A 50 -32.89 25.95 -31.23
CA LYS A 50 -33.85 27.05 -31.37
C LYS A 50 -34.40 27.50 -30.02
N GLU A 51 -34.83 26.54 -29.19
CA GLU A 51 -35.30 26.79 -27.83
C GLU A 51 -34.18 26.46 -26.84
N LYS A 52 -33.73 27.48 -26.12
CA LYS A 52 -32.65 27.40 -25.14
C LYS A 52 -33.20 27.67 -23.74
N PRO A 53 -32.66 27.01 -22.70
CA PRO A 53 -33.04 27.30 -21.32
C PRO A 53 -32.68 28.74 -20.97
N ASP A 54 -33.51 29.37 -20.15
CA ASP A 54 -33.31 30.76 -19.73
C ASP A 54 -32.20 30.88 -18.67
N ALA A 55 -31.74 32.10 -18.40
CA ALA A 55 -30.74 32.36 -17.38
C ALA A 55 -31.19 31.88 -15.99
N ALA A 56 -32.47 32.04 -15.65
CA ALA A 56 -33.02 31.57 -14.37
C ALA A 56 -32.93 30.03 -14.23
N ASP A 57 -33.22 29.32 -15.31
CA ASP A 57 -33.12 27.87 -15.39
C ASP A 57 -31.67 27.40 -15.19
N LEU A 58 -30.72 28.06 -15.85
CA LEU A 58 -29.30 27.76 -15.73
C LEU A 58 -28.75 28.06 -14.32
N ILE A 59 -29.24 29.12 -13.66
CA ILE A 59 -28.88 29.45 -12.27
C ILE A 59 -29.37 28.36 -11.33
N THR A 60 -30.62 27.91 -11.49
CA THR A 60 -31.21 26.86 -10.66
C THR A 60 -30.45 25.55 -10.83
N LEU A 61 -30.21 25.15 -12.09
CA LEU A 61 -29.41 23.96 -12.40
C LEU A 61 -28.00 24.03 -11.80
N ALA A 62 -27.34 25.19 -11.89
CA ALA A 62 -26.00 25.36 -11.32
C ALA A 62 -25.97 25.22 -9.80
N ASP A 63 -26.98 25.73 -9.09
CA ASP A 63 -27.09 25.55 -7.63
C ASP A 63 -27.35 24.09 -7.28
N ASP A 64 -28.23 23.39 -8.01
CA ASP A 64 -28.49 21.97 -7.82
C ASP A 64 -27.23 21.13 -8.07
N LEU A 65 -26.48 21.40 -9.14
CA LEU A 65 -25.22 20.71 -9.43
C LEU A 65 -24.18 20.95 -8.33
N ALA A 66 -24.07 22.18 -7.81
CA ALA A 66 -23.13 22.51 -6.75
C ALA A 66 -23.44 21.77 -5.44
N ARG A 67 -24.73 21.50 -5.16
CA ARG A 67 -25.20 20.78 -3.97
C ARG A 67 -25.12 19.26 -4.13
N THR A 68 -25.45 18.75 -5.30
CA THR A 68 -25.49 17.30 -5.56
C THR A 68 -24.10 16.72 -5.78
N TYR A 69 -23.30 17.32 -6.67
CA TYR A 69 -22.01 16.77 -7.10
C TYR A 69 -20.82 17.38 -6.34
N THR A 70 -20.95 17.51 -5.02
CA THR A 70 -19.95 18.16 -4.14
C THR A 70 -18.55 17.55 -4.24
N HIS A 71 -18.47 16.23 -4.46
CA HIS A 71 -17.22 15.46 -4.51
C HIS A 71 -16.60 15.36 -5.90
N ASP A 72 -17.26 15.91 -6.91
CA ASP A 72 -16.76 15.98 -8.27
C ASP A 72 -16.14 17.34 -8.56
N SER A 73 -15.34 17.40 -9.62
CA SER A 73 -14.68 18.65 -10.01
C SER A 73 -15.50 19.40 -11.05
N VAL A 74 -15.31 20.72 -11.13
CA VAL A 74 -15.87 21.51 -12.24
C VAL A 74 -15.38 21.01 -13.61
N LYS A 75 -14.16 20.49 -13.67
CA LYS A 75 -13.62 19.87 -14.89
C LYS A 75 -14.40 18.62 -15.31
N ASP A 76 -14.93 17.86 -14.36
CA ASP A 76 -15.79 16.72 -14.68
C ASP A 76 -17.08 17.17 -15.37
N ILE A 77 -17.70 18.25 -14.89
CA ILE A 77 -18.90 18.82 -15.52
C ILE A 77 -18.59 19.30 -16.95
N ILE A 78 -17.46 19.99 -17.15
CA ILE A 78 -17.03 20.40 -18.49
C ILE A 78 -16.78 19.19 -19.39
N LEU A 79 -16.20 18.12 -18.85
CA LEU A 79 -15.94 16.89 -19.61
C LEU A 79 -17.25 16.21 -20.01
N ALA A 80 -18.23 16.11 -19.10
CA ALA A 80 -19.55 15.58 -19.37
C ALA A 80 -20.23 16.31 -20.53
N LEU A 81 -20.23 17.64 -20.49
CA LEU A 81 -20.81 18.48 -21.54
C LEU A 81 -20.06 18.33 -22.87
N LYS A 82 -18.72 18.24 -22.82
CA LYS A 82 -17.91 18.00 -24.02
C LYS A 82 -18.20 16.64 -24.63
N GLU A 83 -18.22 15.57 -23.82
CA GLU A 83 -18.53 14.21 -24.25
C GLU A 83 -19.94 14.14 -24.87
N ALA A 84 -20.94 14.80 -24.27
CA ALA A 84 -22.28 14.89 -24.84
C ALA A 84 -22.29 15.53 -26.23
N ARG A 85 -21.51 16.60 -26.44
CA ARG A 85 -21.42 17.27 -27.74
C ARG A 85 -20.67 16.45 -28.80
N THR A 86 -19.58 15.78 -28.43
CA THR A 86 -18.76 15.00 -29.37
C THR A 86 -19.28 13.59 -29.61
N GLY A 87 -20.02 13.03 -28.66
CA GLY A 87 -20.53 11.65 -28.66
C GLY A 87 -21.76 11.44 -29.53
N GLY A 88 -22.19 12.43 -30.31
CA GLY A 88 -23.32 12.31 -31.23
C GLY A 88 -24.70 12.47 -30.58
N HIS A 89 -24.78 13.06 -29.38
CA HIS A 89 -26.08 13.38 -28.80
C HIS A 89 -26.79 14.44 -29.66
N ASN A 90 -27.90 14.05 -30.28
CA ASN A 90 -28.69 14.96 -31.10
C ASN A 90 -29.57 15.83 -30.20
N PHE A 91 -29.16 17.07 -30.02
CA PHE A 91 -30.02 18.09 -29.43
C PHE A 91 -31.07 18.47 -30.48
N TYR A 92 -32.27 17.90 -30.35
CA TYR A 92 -33.43 18.29 -31.15
C TYR A 92 -33.79 19.78 -30.89
N GLN A 93 -34.81 20.30 -31.58
CA GLN A 93 -35.13 21.75 -31.62
C GLN A 93 -35.25 22.47 -30.26
N ALA A 94 -35.41 21.73 -29.15
CA ALA A 94 -35.41 22.24 -27.79
C ALA A 94 -34.38 21.54 -26.89
N LEU A 95 -33.71 22.35 -26.07
CA LEU A 95 -32.83 21.89 -24.99
C LEU A 95 -33.47 22.23 -23.65
N ASP A 96 -33.86 21.20 -22.91
CA ASP A 96 -34.41 21.34 -21.56
C ASP A 96 -33.34 21.13 -20.47
N VAL A 97 -33.57 21.73 -19.30
CA VAL A 97 -32.75 21.59 -18.09
C VAL A 97 -32.64 20.12 -17.68
N SER A 98 -33.74 19.37 -17.78
CA SER A 98 -33.76 17.94 -17.44
C SER A 98 -32.78 17.13 -18.30
N THR A 99 -32.66 17.48 -19.58
CA THR A 99 -31.70 16.85 -20.51
C THR A 99 -30.27 17.18 -20.12
N LEU A 100 -29.97 18.43 -19.78
CA LEU A 100 -28.63 18.82 -19.29
C LEU A 100 -28.25 18.06 -18.01
N TYR A 101 -29.19 17.94 -17.07
CA TYR A 101 -28.96 17.22 -15.84
C TYR A 101 -28.69 15.73 -16.10
N LYS A 102 -29.50 15.09 -16.95
CA LYS A 102 -29.32 13.68 -17.35
C LYS A 102 -27.95 13.44 -17.98
N LEU A 103 -27.54 14.28 -18.92
CA LEU A 103 -26.21 14.17 -19.57
C LEU A 103 -25.06 14.21 -18.57
N ILE A 104 -25.16 15.08 -17.56
CA ILE A 104 -24.15 15.19 -16.51
C ILE A 104 -24.20 13.95 -15.60
N ALA A 105 -25.39 13.49 -15.22
CA ALA A 105 -25.58 12.31 -14.39
C ALA A 105 -25.04 11.04 -15.08
N ASP A 106 -25.37 10.82 -16.35
CA ASP A 106 -24.91 9.68 -17.15
C ASP A 106 -23.38 9.63 -17.23
N TYR A 107 -22.73 10.79 -17.40
CA TYR A 107 -21.28 10.87 -17.37
C TYR A 107 -20.71 10.45 -16.00
N PHE A 108 -21.32 10.90 -14.90
CA PHE A 108 -20.85 10.54 -13.56
C PHE A 108 -21.06 9.05 -13.25
N GLU A 109 -22.14 8.45 -13.73
CA GLU A 109 -22.37 7.01 -13.63
C GLU A 109 -21.30 6.23 -14.42
N GLN A 110 -21.03 6.62 -15.66
CA GLN A 110 -19.97 6.00 -16.47
C GLN A 110 -18.59 6.17 -15.82
N LYS A 111 -18.31 7.32 -15.21
CA LYS A 111 -17.08 7.59 -14.48
C LYS A 111 -16.98 6.69 -13.24
N ALA A 112 -18.08 6.49 -12.50
CA ALA A 112 -18.11 5.59 -11.35
C ALA A 112 -17.78 4.15 -11.76
N CYS A 113 -18.44 3.63 -12.80
CA CYS A 113 -18.16 2.31 -13.36
C CYS A 113 -16.70 2.16 -13.80
N PHE A 114 -16.13 3.19 -14.47
CA PHE A 114 -14.74 3.19 -14.88
C PHE A 114 -13.77 3.13 -13.67
N LEU A 115 -14.05 3.89 -12.62
CA LEU A 115 -13.23 3.89 -11.40
C LEU A 115 -13.34 2.59 -10.63
N GLU A 116 -14.53 2.00 -10.58
CA GLU A 116 -14.77 0.70 -9.95
C GLU A 116 -13.97 -0.40 -10.66
N ASN A 117 -14.06 -0.47 -11.99
CA ASN A 117 -13.27 -1.42 -12.79
C ASN A 117 -11.77 -1.24 -12.57
N ARG A 118 -11.29 0.02 -12.58
CA ARG A 118 -9.87 0.31 -12.32
C ARG A 118 -9.43 -0.13 -10.92
N HIS A 119 -10.30 0.03 -9.92
CA HIS A 119 -10.02 -0.41 -8.56
C HIS A 119 -10.01 -1.93 -8.42
N LEU A 120 -10.92 -2.63 -9.12
CA LEU A 120 -10.91 -4.09 -9.21
C LEU A 120 -9.64 -4.61 -9.90
N ASP A 121 -9.22 -3.97 -10.99
CA ASP A 121 -7.96 -4.31 -11.69
C ASP A 121 -6.74 -4.10 -10.77
N GLN A 122 -6.71 -3.01 -10.01
CA GLN A 122 -5.64 -2.75 -9.03
C GLN A 122 -5.61 -3.82 -7.94
N LYS A 123 -6.78 -4.25 -7.44
CA LYS A 123 -6.87 -5.34 -6.47
C LYS A 123 -6.39 -6.67 -7.04
N ALA A 124 -6.78 -6.99 -8.28
CA ALA A 124 -6.33 -8.22 -8.95
C ALA A 124 -4.81 -8.23 -9.15
N ASN A 125 -4.22 -7.10 -9.54
CA ASN A 125 -2.77 -6.94 -9.70
C ASN A 125 -2.02 -6.93 -8.35
N GLY A 126 -2.61 -6.36 -7.30
CA GLY A 126 -2.06 -6.41 -5.95
C GLY A 126 -2.05 -7.83 -5.37
N ALA A 127 -3.10 -8.59 -5.60
CA ALA A 127 -3.17 -9.99 -5.18
C ALA A 127 -2.16 -10.87 -5.93
N SER A 128 -1.93 -10.63 -7.22
CA SER A 128 -0.96 -11.40 -8.01
C SER A 128 0.50 -11.10 -7.62
N THR A 129 0.82 -9.84 -7.32
CA THR A 129 2.15 -9.44 -6.81
C THR A 129 2.42 -10.00 -5.41
N GLN A 130 1.46 -9.91 -4.50
CA GLN A 130 1.58 -10.53 -3.16
C GLN A 130 1.72 -12.06 -3.23
N ALA A 131 0.98 -12.72 -4.13
CA ALA A 131 1.12 -14.16 -4.34
C ALA A 131 2.50 -14.54 -4.92
N ALA A 132 3.05 -13.73 -5.82
CA ALA A 132 4.40 -13.91 -6.33
C ALA A 132 5.47 -13.72 -5.24
N ASP A 133 5.32 -12.71 -4.38
CA ASP A 133 6.24 -12.45 -3.27
C ASP A 133 6.20 -13.57 -2.22
N VAL A 134 5.02 -14.08 -1.88
CA VAL A 134 4.87 -15.24 -0.97
C VAL A 134 5.52 -16.48 -1.55
N LYS A 135 5.40 -16.71 -2.86
CA LYS A 135 6.07 -17.82 -3.54
C LYS A 135 7.59 -17.68 -3.50
N LEU A 136 8.10 -16.47 -3.75
CA LEU A 136 9.53 -16.16 -3.71
C LEU A 136 10.11 -16.31 -2.29
N LEU A 137 9.36 -15.88 -1.27
CA LEU A 137 9.67 -16.11 0.14
C LEU A 137 9.63 -17.61 0.49
N GLY A 138 8.64 -18.35 -0.01
CA GLY A 138 8.55 -19.80 0.16
C GLY A 138 9.75 -20.54 -0.42
N ASP A 139 10.24 -20.11 -1.59
CA ASP A 139 11.42 -20.69 -2.25
C ASP A 139 12.74 -20.27 -1.57
N ALA A 140 12.79 -19.08 -0.97
CA ALA A 140 13.99 -18.55 -0.30
C ALA A 140 14.13 -18.99 1.16
N ALA A 141 13.02 -19.21 1.87
CA ALA A 141 12.99 -19.64 3.27
C ALA A 141 13.83 -20.89 3.59
N PRO A 142 13.75 -22.00 2.83
CA PRO A 142 14.57 -23.19 3.12
C PRO A 142 16.07 -22.91 2.98
N ARG A 143 16.49 -22.07 2.02
CA ARG A 143 17.90 -21.68 1.86
C ARG A 143 18.40 -20.80 3.00
N MET A 144 17.56 -19.89 3.50
CA MET A 144 17.91 -19.07 4.66
C MET A 144 18.03 -19.90 5.95
N LEU A 145 17.12 -20.86 6.17
CA LEU A 145 17.18 -21.78 7.31
C LEU A 145 18.45 -22.66 7.27
N GLU A 146 18.89 -23.11 6.11
CA GLU A 146 20.16 -23.83 5.95
C GLU A 146 21.37 -22.98 6.38
N HIS A 147 21.38 -21.69 6.08
CA HIS A 147 22.44 -20.77 6.49
C HIS A 147 22.40 -20.44 7.98
N VAL A 148 21.21 -20.27 8.56
CA VAL A 148 21.04 -20.04 10.01
C VAL A 148 21.46 -21.28 10.81
N ALA A 149 21.13 -22.49 10.35
CA ALA A 149 21.54 -23.75 10.97
C ALA A 149 23.06 -24.02 10.91
N GLN A 150 23.82 -23.20 10.19
CA GLN A 150 25.29 -23.27 10.10
C GLN A 150 25.97 -22.18 10.95
N GLN A 151 25.22 -21.28 11.59
CA GLN A 151 25.80 -20.23 12.41
C GLN A 151 26.27 -20.79 13.75
N ILE A 152 27.59 -20.75 13.96
CA ILE A 152 28.23 -21.02 15.25
C ILE A 152 28.10 -19.76 16.11
N PRO A 153 27.51 -19.85 17.33
CA PRO A 153 27.40 -18.72 18.25
C PRO A 153 28.75 -18.02 18.45
N ALA A 154 28.74 -16.68 18.43
CA ALA A 154 29.96 -15.90 18.59
C ALA A 154 30.65 -16.14 19.94
N ASP A 155 29.87 -16.46 20.98
CA ASP A 155 30.35 -16.70 22.35
C ASP A 155 30.86 -18.14 22.58
N HIS A 156 31.03 -18.93 21.51
CA HIS A 156 31.59 -20.27 21.65
C HIS A 156 33.11 -20.21 21.81
N PRO A 157 33.70 -20.87 22.84
CA PRO A 157 35.14 -20.77 23.12
C PRO A 157 36.05 -21.32 22.00
N ASN A 158 35.49 -22.11 21.07
CA ASN A 158 36.17 -22.60 19.87
C ASN A 158 35.45 -22.18 18.57
N ALA A 159 34.83 -20.99 18.53
CA ALA A 159 34.05 -20.52 17.39
C ALA A 159 34.90 -20.39 16.11
N GLU A 160 36.11 -19.82 16.21
CA GLU A 160 36.99 -19.59 15.06
C GLU A 160 37.47 -20.90 14.41
N GLY A 161 37.92 -21.87 15.21
CA GLY A 161 38.36 -23.17 14.71
C GLY A 161 37.25 -23.95 14.02
N LEU A 162 36.02 -23.91 14.57
CA LEU A 162 34.86 -24.54 13.95
C LEU A 162 34.45 -23.85 12.63
N ARG A 163 34.52 -22.51 12.57
CA ARG A 163 34.28 -21.74 11.33
C ARG A 163 35.31 -22.05 10.25
N GLN A 164 36.58 -22.19 10.65
CA GLN A 164 37.65 -22.54 9.73
C GLN A 164 37.48 -23.97 9.20
N LYS A 165 37.11 -24.95 10.06
CA LYS A 165 36.79 -26.32 9.65
C LYS A 165 35.64 -26.36 8.63
N LEU A 166 34.55 -25.64 8.89
CA LEU A 166 33.41 -25.56 7.96
C LEU A 166 33.77 -24.90 6.62
N THR A 167 34.58 -23.84 6.66
CA THR A 167 35.08 -23.17 5.45
C THR A 167 35.92 -24.13 4.59
N ILE A 168 36.83 -24.87 5.21
CA ILE A 168 37.68 -25.85 4.52
C ILE A 168 36.83 -26.99 3.94
N THR A 169 35.88 -27.54 4.71
CA THR A 169 34.96 -28.58 4.24
C THR A 169 34.13 -28.09 3.04
N ASN A 170 33.61 -26.86 3.07
CA ASN A 170 32.85 -26.29 1.95
C ASN A 170 33.73 -26.06 0.72
N GLN A 171 34.99 -25.61 0.89
CA GLN A 171 35.94 -25.49 -0.23
C GLN A 171 36.29 -26.85 -0.83
N LYS A 172 36.52 -27.87 0.00
CA LYS A 172 36.80 -29.23 -0.46
C LYS A 172 35.62 -29.84 -1.21
N ALA A 173 34.40 -29.65 -0.71
CA ALA A 173 33.18 -30.11 -1.38
C ALA A 173 32.98 -29.41 -2.73
N ARG A 174 33.20 -28.09 -2.80
CA ARG A 174 33.08 -27.29 -4.03
C ARG A 174 34.11 -27.67 -5.09
N ARG A 175 35.28 -28.15 -4.66
CA ARG A 175 36.35 -28.66 -5.52
C ARG A 175 36.21 -30.15 -5.85
N GLY A 176 35.16 -30.82 -5.36
CA GLY A 176 34.94 -32.26 -5.58
C GLY A 176 35.97 -33.18 -4.88
N LEU A 177 36.73 -32.66 -3.92
CA LEU A 177 37.80 -33.40 -3.23
C LEU A 177 37.26 -34.32 -2.13
N ILE A 178 35.99 -34.18 -1.78
CA ILE A 178 35.26 -35.03 -0.82
C ILE A 178 33.88 -35.33 -1.38
N THR A 179 33.34 -36.50 -1.06
CA THR A 179 31.98 -36.84 -1.51
C THR A 179 30.94 -35.95 -0.80
N PRO A 180 29.75 -35.76 -1.40
CA PRO A 180 28.66 -35.01 -0.76
C PRO A 180 28.29 -35.56 0.62
N GLU A 181 28.35 -36.88 0.79
CA GLU A 181 28.08 -37.58 2.04
C GLU A 181 29.15 -37.30 3.10
N GLN A 182 30.44 -37.33 2.72
CA GLN A 182 31.55 -36.97 3.61
C GLN A 182 31.48 -35.49 4.03
N ALA A 183 31.08 -34.61 3.12
CA ALA A 183 30.87 -33.20 3.44
C ALA A 183 29.71 -33.01 4.43
N ALA A 184 28.63 -33.79 4.29
CA ALA A 184 27.51 -33.77 5.23
C ALA A 184 27.90 -34.27 6.62
N GLN A 185 28.67 -35.37 6.71
CA GLN A 185 29.18 -35.91 7.97
C GLN A 185 30.11 -34.92 8.69
N GLN A 186 31.08 -34.31 7.99
CA GLN A 186 31.98 -33.32 8.58
C GLN A 186 31.26 -32.06 9.08
N ARG A 187 30.19 -31.63 8.39
CA ARG A 187 29.31 -30.54 8.87
C ARG A 187 28.52 -30.96 10.10
N ALA A 188 28.00 -32.20 10.14
CA ALA A 188 27.29 -32.73 11.29
C ALA A 188 28.19 -32.85 12.54
N GLU A 189 29.45 -33.26 12.37
CA GLU A 189 30.45 -33.26 13.45
C GLU A 189 30.72 -31.86 14.01
N ALA A 190 30.89 -30.88 13.12
CA ALA A 190 31.10 -29.49 13.53
C ALA A 190 29.89 -28.94 14.31
N ARG A 191 28.66 -29.36 13.95
CA ARG A 191 27.44 -29.06 14.71
C ARG A 191 27.38 -29.79 16.05
N ALA A 192 27.77 -31.06 16.11
CA ALA A 192 27.82 -31.79 17.37
C ALA A 192 28.84 -31.17 18.34
N ALA A 193 29.90 -30.55 17.81
CA ALA A 193 30.93 -29.87 18.59
C ALA A 193 30.52 -28.47 19.09
N THR A 194 29.48 -27.83 18.54
CA THR A 194 28.92 -26.59 19.10
C THR A 194 27.98 -26.84 20.27
N GLN A 195 27.45 -28.06 20.41
CA GLN A 195 26.63 -28.46 21.55
C GLN A 195 27.54 -28.69 22.76
N ARG A 196 27.41 -27.83 23.78
CA ARG A 196 28.09 -28.01 25.07
C ARG A 196 27.54 -29.27 25.74
N LYS A 197 28.31 -30.36 25.74
CA LYS A 197 28.01 -31.53 26.58
C LYS A 197 28.32 -31.16 28.02
N ALA A 198 27.35 -31.27 28.91
CA ALA A 198 27.60 -31.15 30.34
C ALA A 198 28.64 -32.19 30.74
N ARG A 199 29.70 -31.78 31.46
CA ARG A 199 30.69 -32.70 32.00
C ARG A 199 30.05 -33.47 33.16
N PRO A 200 29.78 -34.78 33.03
CA PRO A 200 29.13 -35.55 34.09
C PRO A 200 30.05 -35.79 35.29
N ASP A 201 31.36 -35.68 35.07
CA ASP A 201 32.44 -35.83 36.04
C ASP A 201 32.75 -34.54 36.82
N TRP A 202 32.21 -33.40 36.39
CA TRP A 202 32.47 -32.12 37.05
C TRP A 202 31.67 -32.01 38.35
N LYS A 203 32.38 -31.91 39.47
CA LYS A 203 31.83 -31.52 40.77
C LYS A 203 32.43 -30.17 41.18
N ALA A 204 31.60 -29.25 41.64
CA ALA A 204 32.09 -27.99 42.20
C ALA A 204 32.97 -28.26 43.43
N SER A 205 34.06 -27.51 43.59
CA SER A 205 34.80 -27.52 44.85
C SER A 205 33.93 -26.94 45.97
N PRO A 206 34.19 -27.26 47.25
CA PRO A 206 33.38 -26.77 48.36
C PRO A 206 33.27 -25.24 48.39
N GLU A 207 34.36 -24.53 48.08
CA GLU A 207 34.38 -23.07 47.98
C GLU A 207 33.57 -22.54 46.80
N ALA A 208 33.66 -23.21 45.63
CA ALA A 208 32.86 -22.85 44.46
C ALA A 208 31.36 -23.09 44.71
N GLN A 209 31.02 -24.16 45.43
CA GLN A 209 29.64 -24.48 45.80
C GLN A 209 29.04 -23.37 46.68
N GLN A 210 29.78 -22.88 47.68
CA GLN A 210 29.34 -21.77 48.52
C GLN A 210 29.08 -20.48 47.71
N GLN A 211 29.94 -20.18 46.73
CA GLN A 211 29.75 -19.01 45.86
C GLN A 211 28.54 -19.18 44.92
N ILE A 212 28.30 -20.39 44.43
CA ILE A 212 27.13 -20.75 43.62
C ILE A 212 25.86 -20.57 44.45
N ASP A 213 25.81 -21.12 45.66
CA ASP A 213 24.67 -20.99 46.57
C ASP A 213 24.40 -19.53 46.94
N LYS A 214 25.46 -18.73 47.15
CA LYS A 214 25.33 -17.29 47.43
C LYS A 214 24.69 -16.55 46.25
N ARG A 215 25.11 -16.85 45.01
CA ARG A 215 24.52 -16.28 43.80
C ARG A 215 23.06 -16.68 43.63
N HIS A 216 22.72 -17.95 43.81
CA HIS A 216 21.34 -18.42 43.75
C HIS A 216 20.43 -17.75 44.77
N ARG A 217 20.91 -17.57 46.02
CA ARG A 217 20.15 -16.83 47.05
C ARG A 217 19.93 -15.37 46.65
N GLN A 218 20.91 -14.72 46.04
CA GLN A 218 20.79 -13.33 45.57
C GLN A 218 19.81 -13.22 44.39
N GLU A 219 19.87 -14.13 43.42
CA GLU A 219 18.94 -14.16 42.29
C GLU A 219 17.51 -14.43 42.74
N ASN A 220 17.31 -15.41 43.63
CA ASN A 220 16.00 -15.69 44.22
C ASN A 220 15.43 -14.49 44.96
N ARG A 221 16.26 -13.73 45.69
CA ARG A 221 15.83 -12.46 46.32
C ARG A 221 15.40 -11.43 45.29
N LYS A 222 16.18 -11.20 44.23
CA LYS A 222 15.82 -10.25 43.16
C LYS A 222 14.53 -10.63 42.45
N ILE A 223 14.33 -11.93 42.19
CA ILE A 223 13.10 -12.46 41.59
C ILE A 223 11.92 -12.20 42.53
N MET A 224 12.05 -12.56 43.81
CA MET A 224 11.01 -12.32 44.81
C MET A 224 10.66 -10.84 44.93
N GLU A 225 11.65 -9.94 44.97
CA GLU A 225 11.43 -8.49 44.99
C GLU A 225 10.69 -8.01 43.73
N ARG A 226 11.05 -8.52 42.55
CA ARG A 226 10.38 -8.19 41.28
C ARG A 226 8.90 -8.61 41.25
N TYR A 227 8.55 -9.71 41.91
CA TYR A 227 7.17 -10.20 42.01
C TYR A 227 6.41 -9.73 43.27
N ARG A 228 7.10 -9.06 44.21
CA ARG A 228 6.49 -8.51 45.44
C ARG A 228 5.90 -7.10 45.23
N SER A 229 6.27 -6.43 44.14
CA SER A 229 5.64 -5.18 43.70
C SER A 229 4.61 -5.48 42.61
N PRO A 230 3.33 -5.78 42.95
CA PRO A 230 2.28 -5.67 41.95
C PRO A 230 2.16 -4.19 41.57
N ASN A 231 2.10 -3.91 40.27
CA ASN A 231 1.78 -2.58 39.75
C ASN A 231 0.57 -2.00 40.49
N LEU A 232 0.81 -0.95 41.29
CA LEU A 232 -0.13 0.06 41.74
C LEU A 232 0.53 1.41 41.51
#